data_AF-A0A933A8T4-F1
#
_entry.id   AF-A0A933A8T4-F1
#
_cell.length_a   1.000
_cell.length_b   1.000
_cell.length_c   1.000
_cell.angle_alpha   90.00
_cell.angle_beta   90.00
_cell.angle_gamma   90.00
#
_symmetry.space_group_name_H-M   'P 1'
#
loop_
_entity.id
_entity.type
_entity.pdbx_description
1 polymer ?
#
loop_
_entity_poly.entity_id
_entity_poly.type
_entity_poly.pdbx_seq_one_letter_code
_entity_poly.pdbx_strand_id
1 'polypeptide(L)' 'MGQVAQYCLVSPATVRRWIKTGELSAIRLPSGHYRVSTADFRDFLKRYDIAIKEWLLKSDS' A
#
# COMPACT_ATOMS: atom_id res chain seq x y z
N MET A 1 6.27 2.67 3.49
CA MET A 1 6.46 2.96 2.04
C MET A 1 7.33 1.94 1.34
N GLY A 2 8.51 1.59 1.86
CA GLY A 2 9.40 0.62 1.22
C GLY A 2 8.72 -0.71 0.87
N GLN A 3 7.91 -1.27 1.77
CA GLN A 3 7.20 -2.54 1.55
C GLN A 3 6.19 -2.46 0.40
N VAL A 4 5.36 -1.41 0.34
CA VAL A 4 4.38 -1.22 -0.75
C VAL A 4 5.09 -1.01 -2.10
N ALA A 5 6.17 -0.21 -2.10
CA ALA A 5 6.97 0.04 -3.30
C ALA A 5 7.60 -1.26 -3.84
N GLN A 6 8.18 -2.07 -2.96
CA GLN A 6 8.74 -3.38 -3.31
C GLN A 6 7.67 -4.36 -3.80
N TYR A 7 6.50 -4.36 -3.17
CA TYR A 7 5.41 -5.25 -3.56
C TYR A 7 4.91 -4.97 -4.98
N CYS A 8 4.63 -3.70 -5.27
CA CYS A 8 4.11 -3.25 -6.55
C CYS A 8 5.21 -3.02 -7.60
N LEU A 9 6.49 -3.23 -7.26
CA LEU A 9 7.65 -2.96 -8.13
C LEU A 9 7.68 -1.52 -8.66
N VAL A 10 7.30 -0.57 -7.82
CA VAL A 10 7.27 0.87 -8.15
C VAL A 10 8.25 1.67 -7.28
N SER A 11 8.51 2.91 -7.66
CA SER A 11 9.32 3.81 -6.83
C SER A 11 8.57 4.25 -5.54
N PRO A 12 9.29 4.55 -4.43
CA PRO A 12 8.67 5.16 -3.26
C PRO A 12 8.04 6.54 -3.51
N ALA A 13 8.43 7.22 -4.60
CA ALA A 13 7.80 8.46 -5.03
C ALA A 13 6.40 8.21 -5.62
N THR A 14 6.24 7.13 -6.39
CA THR A 14 4.93 6.68 -6.91
C THR A 14 3.97 6.36 -5.77
N VAL A 15 4.42 5.62 -4.75
CA VAL A 15 3.57 5.33 -3.58
C VAL A 15 3.19 6.60 -2.81
N ARG A 16 4.13 7.55 -2.67
CA ARG A 16 3.83 8.86 -2.08
C ARG A 16 2.80 9.64 -2.88
N ARG A 17 2.84 9.56 -4.22
CA ARG A 17 1.82 10.17 -5.07
C ARG A 17 0.46 9.57 -4.76
N TRP A 18 0.32 8.23 -4.76
CA TRP A 18 -0.94 7.55 -4.45
C TRP A 18 -1.55 7.98 -3.12
N ILE A 19 -0.72 8.20 -2.10
CA ILE A 19 -1.21 8.67 -0.79
C ILE A 19 -1.63 10.13 -0.82
N LYS A 20 -0.85 11.00 -1.48
CA LYS A 20 -1.17 12.42 -1.60
C LYS A 20 -2.42 12.66 -2.45
N THR A 21 -2.66 11.83 -3.45
CA THR A 21 -3.84 11.90 -4.34
C THR A 21 -5.06 11.21 -3.73
N GLY A 22 -4.93 10.51 -2.60
CA GLY A 22 -6.02 9.77 -1.97
C GLY A 22 -6.35 8.43 -2.65
N GLU A 23 -5.51 7.98 -3.58
CA GLU A 23 -5.65 6.67 -4.24
C GLU A 23 -5.33 5.52 -3.27
N LEU A 24 -4.32 5.71 -2.40
CA LEU A 24 -3.94 4.77 -1.35
C LEU A 24 -4.13 5.40 0.03
N SER A 25 -5.05 4.84 0.82
CA SER A 25 -5.30 5.26 2.20
C SER A 25 -4.08 4.95 3.08
N ALA A 26 -3.65 5.94 3.88
CA ALA A 26 -2.52 5.80 4.78
C ALA A 26 -2.62 6.76 5.97
N ILE A 27 -2.13 6.32 7.13
CA ILE A 27 -2.01 7.14 8.35
C ILE A 27 -0.61 7.73 8.39
N ARG A 28 -0.51 9.06 8.47
CA ARG A 28 0.76 9.76 8.71
C ARG A 28 1.08 9.74 10.21
N LEU A 29 2.22 9.17 10.56
CA LEU A 29 2.73 9.13 11.93
C LEU A 29 3.43 10.46 12.31
N PRO A 30 3.54 10.77 13.61
CA PRO A 30 4.26 11.97 14.08
C PRO A 30 5.71 12.06 13.59
N SER A 31 6.37 10.92 13.37
CA SER A 31 7.73 10.83 12.80
C SER A 31 7.81 11.20 11.31
N GLY A 32 6.68 11.47 10.65
CA GLY A 32 6.61 11.76 9.22
C GLY A 32 6.57 10.52 8.32
N HIS A 33 6.70 9.32 8.88
CA HIS A 33 6.44 8.07 8.18
C HIS A 33 4.95 7.85 7.97
N TYR A 34 4.62 6.95 7.05
CA TYR A 34 3.26 6.58 6.74
C TYR A 34 3.06 5.09 6.95
N ARG A 35 1.92 4.72 7.52
CA ARG A 35 1.44 3.35 7.66
C ARG A 35 0.23 3.13 6.77
N VAL A 36 0.23 2.01 6.06
CA VAL A 36 -0.89 1.53 5.24
C VAL A 36 -1.36 0.25 5.92
N SER A 37 -2.65 0.14 6.23
CA SER A 37 -3.19 -1.10 6.80
C SER A 37 -3.25 -2.18 5.72
N THR A 38 -3.23 -3.45 6.12
CA THR A 38 -3.37 -4.56 5.17
C THR A 38 -4.72 -4.51 4.44
N ALA A 39 -5.79 -4.04 5.12
CA ALA A 39 -7.11 -3.87 4.53
C ALA A 39 -7.10 -2.78 3.44
N ASP A 40 -6.62 -1.58 3.76
CA ASP A 40 -6.50 -0.47 2.80
C ASP A 40 -5.64 -0.86 1.60
N PHE A 41 -4.54 -1.59 1.85
CA PHE A 41 -3.65 -2.03 0.78
C PHE A 41 -4.34 -3.08 -0.10
N ARG A 42 -5.07 -4.03 0.48
CA ARG A 42 -5.84 -5.03 -0.27
C ARG A 42 -6.91 -4.37 -1.14
N ASP A 43 -7.63 -3.39 -0.61
CA ASP A 43 -8.66 -2.67 -1.35
C ASP A 43 -8.07 -1.84 -2.48
N PHE A 44 -6.92 -1.21 -2.26
CA PHE A 44 -6.14 -0.58 -3.31
C PHE A 44 -5.76 -1.57 -4.43
N LEU A 45 -5.18 -2.72 -4.09
CA LEU A 45 -4.79 -3.73 -5.08
C LEU A 45 -5.99 -4.22 -5.90
N LYS A 46 -7.13 -4.49 -5.24
CA LYS A 46 -8.38 -4.87 -5.91
C LYS A 46 -8.91 -3.78 -6.83
N ARG A 47 -8.91 -2.52 -6.37
CA ARG A 47 -9.43 -1.38 -7.14
C ARG A 47 -8.67 -1.14 -8.44
N TYR A 48 -7.37 -1.40 -8.45
CA TYR A 48 -6.48 -1.18 -9.60
C TYR A 48 -6.12 -2.47 -10.34
N ASP A 49 -6.79 -3.59 -10.04
CA ASP A 49 -6.54 -4.92 -10.62
C ASP A 49 -5.05 -5.34 -10.58
N ILE A 50 -4.37 -4.98 -9.49
CA ILE A 50 -2.98 -5.35 -9.26
C ILE A 50 -2.96 -6.76 -8.67
N ALA A 51 -2.19 -7.64 -9.31
CA ALA A 51 -2.05 -9.04 -8.89
C ALA A 51 -1.72 -9.16 -7.40
N ILE A 52 -2.63 -9.79 -6.65
CA ILE A 52 -2.44 -10.07 -5.23
C ILE A 52 -1.61 -11.36 -5.11
N LYS A 53 -0.35 -11.22 -4.68
CA LYS A 53 0.49 -12.35 -4.30
C LYS A 53 -0.13 -13.13 -3.14
N GLU A 54 -0.09 -14.46 -3.23
CA GLU A 54 -0.73 -15.38 -2.28
C GLU A 54 -0.36 -15.16 -0.81
N TRP A 55 0.88 -14.75 -0.50
CA TRP A 55 1.31 -14.50 0.88
C TRP A 55 0.59 -13.30 1.53
N LEU A 56 0.03 -12.39 0.74
CA LEU A 56 -0.80 -11.28 1.23
C LEU A 56 -2.27 -11.72 1.47
N LEU A 57 -2.67 -12.87 0.94
CA LEU A 57 -3.97 -13.49 1.21
C LEU A 57 -3.98 -14.23 2.57
N LYS A 58 -2.81 -14.67 3.06
CA LYS A 58 -2.68 -15.56 4.23
C LYS A 58 -2.53 -14.88 5.59
N SER A 59 -2.71 -13.57 5.72
CA SER A 59 -2.53 -12.87 7.00
C SER A 59 -3.76 -12.82 7.92
N ASP A 60 -4.81 -13.59 7.63
CA ASP A 60 -5.86 -13.94 8.59
C ASP A 60 -5.76 -15.45 8.90
N SER A 61 -4.91 -15.82 9.86
CA SER A 61 -4.97 -17.09 10.60
C SER A 61 -4.24 -16.93 11.92
#